data_AF-A0A819P866-F1
#
_entry.id   AF-A0A819P866-F1
#
_cell.length_a   1.000
_cell.length_b   1.000
_cell.length_c   1.000
_cell.angle_alpha   90.00
_cell.angle_beta   90.00
_cell.angle_gamma   90.00
#
_symmetry.space_group_name_H-M   'P 1'
#
loop_
_entity.id
_entity.type
_entity.pdbx_description
1 polymer ?
#
loop_
_entity_poly.entity_id
_entity_poly.type
_entity_poly.pdbx_seq_one_letter_code
_entity_poly.pdbx_strand_id
1 'polypeptide(L)' 'MNIDTTNCSFPSTPYYFTSMAGSSGHWSLDSYTAIYFSTNISFTIYAYPSVAWSNTAMHNYSQTYKWSVNWFGISSY' A
#
# COMPACT_ATOMS: atom_id res chain seq x y z
N MET A 1 2.57 -6.20 -0.73
CA MET A 1 1.10 -6.24 -0.76
C MET A 1 0.67 -6.02 -2.20
N ASN A 2 -0.19 -6.88 -2.74
CA ASN A 2 -0.76 -6.71 -4.07
C ASN A 2 -2.17 -6.16 -3.94
N ILE A 3 -2.46 -5.05 -4.61
CA ILE A 3 -3.77 -4.39 -4.59
C ILE A 3 -4.46 -4.72 -5.92
N ASP A 4 -5.64 -5.34 -5.83
CA ASP A 4 -6.50 -5.62 -6.96
C ASP A 4 -7.44 -4.42 -7.20
N THR A 5 -7.46 -3.96 -8.44
CA THR A 5 -8.24 -2.82 -8.93
C THR A 5 -9.10 -3.19 -10.14
N THR A 6 -9.29 -4.49 -10.42
CA THR A 6 -10.10 -4.99 -11.55
C THR A 6 -11.49 -4.34 -11.58
N ASN A 7 -12.11 -4.16 -10.41
CA ASN A 7 -13.43 -3.56 -10.28
C ASN A 7 -13.49 -2.05 -10.60
N CYS A 8 -12.34 -1.37 -10.72
CA CYS A 8 -12.27 0.04 -11.13
C CYS A 8 -12.38 0.20 -12.66
N SER A 9 -12.20 -0.87 -13.43
CA SER A 9 -12.35 -0.87 -14.90
C SER A 9 -11.56 0.24 -15.60
N PHE A 10 -10.31 0.46 -15.19
CA PHE A 10 -9.45 1.47 -15.81
C PHE A 10 -9.17 1.12 -17.29
N PRO A 11 -9.32 2.08 -18.22
CA PRO A 11 -9.09 1.85 -19.65
C PRO A 11 -7.60 1.66 -19.99
N SER A 12 -6.71 2.20 -19.16
CA SER A 12 -5.25 2.09 -19.25
C SER A 12 -4.66 2.05 -17.83
N THR A 13 -3.36 1.79 -17.69
CA THR A 13 -2.69 1.83 -16.38
C THR A 13 -2.84 3.23 -15.76
N PRO A 14 -3.57 3.40 -14.65
CA PRO A 14 -3.74 4.70 -14.03
C PRO A 14 -2.49 5.12 -13.26
N TYR A 15 -2.43 6.41 -12.90
CA TYR A 15 -1.55 6.88 -11.85
C TYR A 15 -2.14 6.49 -10.50
N TYR A 16 -1.49 5.56 -9.81
CA TYR A 16 -1.85 5.19 -8.45
C TYR A 16 -1.17 6.11 -7.44
N PHE A 17 -1.85 6.33 -6.33
CA PHE A 17 -1.33 7.03 -5.16
C PHE A 17 -1.69 6.21 -3.94
N THR A 18 -0.76 6.07 -3.01
CA THR A 18 -0.96 5.29 -1.79
C THR A 18 -0.59 6.08 -0.55
N SER A 19 -1.21 5.71 0.56
CA SER A 19 -0.86 6.18 1.90
C SER A 19 -1.07 5.06 2.90
N MET A 20 -0.42 5.18 4.05
CA MET A 20 -0.55 4.23 5.15
C MET A 20 -1.25 4.94 6.30
N ALA A 21 -2.37 4.40 6.75
CA ALA A 21 -3.08 4.87 7.94
C ALA A 21 -2.99 3.83 9.06
N GLY A 22 -3.21 4.28 10.28
CA GLY A 22 -3.23 3.46 11.48
C GLY A 22 -3.26 4.32 12.74
N SER A 23 -3.58 3.74 13.89
CA SER A 23 -3.63 4.49 15.16
C SER A 23 -2.25 4.81 15.74
N SER A 24 -1.21 4.04 15.38
CA SER A 24 0.18 4.25 15.83
C SER A 24 1.16 3.47 14.95
N GLY A 25 2.47 3.73 15.04
CA GLY A 25 3.59 2.93 14.50
C GLY A 25 3.76 2.89 12.98
N HIS A 26 2.75 3.28 12.21
CA HIS A 26 2.78 3.24 10.74
C HIS A 26 3.81 4.21 10.12
N TRP A 27 4.17 5.29 10.82
CA TRP A 27 5.22 6.23 10.40
C TRP A 27 6.62 5.61 10.37
N SER A 28 6.82 4.47 11.04
CA SER A 28 8.09 3.73 11.02
C SER A 28 8.17 2.75 9.85
N LEU A 29 7.26 2.85 8.87
CA LEU A 29 7.33 2.11 7.62
C LEU A 29 7.91 3.02 6.54
N ASP A 30 8.64 2.41 5.61
CA ASP A 30 9.15 3.06 4.42
C ASP A 30 8.63 2.34 3.17
N SER A 31 8.78 3.00 2.02
CA SER A 31 8.42 2.50 0.67
C SER A 31 6.97 2.10 0.45
N TYR A 32 6.08 2.27 1.43
CA TYR A 32 4.64 2.04 1.28
C TYR A 32 3.98 2.99 0.25
N THR A 33 4.68 4.05 -0.17
CA THR A 33 4.30 4.97 -1.25
C THR A 33 4.92 4.63 -2.61
N ALA A 34 5.86 3.68 -2.65
CA ALA A 34 6.49 3.25 -3.89
C ALA A 34 5.62 2.19 -4.59
N ILE A 35 5.22 2.48 -5.82
CA ILE A 35 4.33 1.65 -6.62
C ILE A 35 5.14 0.85 -7.64
N TYR A 36 4.93 -0.46 -7.66
CA TYR A 36 5.61 -1.42 -8.52
C TYR A 36 4.62 -2.20 -9.38
N PHE A 37 5.07 -2.62 -10.57
CA PHE A 37 4.35 -3.51 -11.48
C PHE A 37 2.90 -3.05 -11.75
N SER A 38 2.69 -1.74 -11.90
CA SER A 38 1.35 -1.20 -12.10
C SER A 38 0.76 -1.61 -13.46
N THR A 39 -0.50 -2.01 -13.41
CA THR A 39 -1.34 -2.32 -14.56
C THR A 39 -2.70 -1.63 -14.38
N ASN A 40 -3.60 -1.78 -15.34
CA ASN A 40 -4.97 -1.28 -15.22
C ASN A 40 -5.87 -2.12 -14.28
N ILE A 41 -5.37 -3.27 -13.79
CA ILE A 41 -6.11 -4.17 -12.89
C ILE A 41 -5.41 -4.39 -11.55
N SER A 42 -4.15 -3.99 -11.39
CA SER A 42 -3.42 -4.19 -10.14
C SER A 42 -2.19 -3.31 -10.00
N PHE A 43 -1.68 -3.22 -8.77
CA PHE A 43 -0.34 -2.73 -8.49
C PHE A 43 0.20 -3.36 -7.19
N THR A 44 1.51 -3.35 -7.03
CA THR A 44 2.18 -3.86 -5.83
C THR A 44 2.85 -2.73 -5.07
N ILE A 45 2.79 -2.81 -3.75
CA ILE A 45 3.62 -1.99 -2.85
C ILE A 45 4.38 -2.87 -1.87
N TYR A 46 5.53 -2.38 -1.42
CA TYR A 46 6.30 -3.01 -0.35
C TYR A 46 6.38 -2.06 0.83
N ALA A 47 6.06 -2.55 2.02
CA ALA A 47 6.30 -1.82 3.25
C ALA A 47 7.39 -2.56 4.02
N TYR A 48 8.42 -1.84 4.41
CA TYR A 48 9.46 -2.35 5.32
C TYR A 48 9.60 -1.42 6.52
N PRO A 49 9.91 -1.95 7.70
CA PRO A 49 10.15 -1.11 8.86
C PRO A 49 11.49 -0.38 8.70
N SER A 50 11.50 0.93 8.98
CA SER A 50 12.71 1.75 9.10
C SER A 50 13.44 1.54 10.44
N VAL A 51 12.89 0.66 11.28
CA VAL A 51 13.39 0.27 12.60
C VAL A 51 13.59 -1.24 12.66
N ALA A 52 14.32 -1.73 13.67
CA ALA A 52 14.65 -3.15 13.83
C ALA A 52 13.46 -4.00 14.35
N TRP A 53 12.32 -3.95 13.65
CA TRP A 53 11.19 -4.84 13.90
C TRP A 53 11.34 -6.14 13.12
N SER A 54 11.11 -7.27 13.79
CA SER A 54 10.94 -8.55 13.09
C SER A 54 9.64 -8.55 12.29
N ASN A 55 9.53 -9.45 11.30
CA ASN A 55 8.29 -9.64 10.54
C ASN A 55 7.10 -9.95 11.46
N THR A 56 7.32 -10.73 12.52
CA THR A 56 6.28 -11.05 13.51
C THR A 56 5.83 -9.82 14.30
N ALA A 57 6.77 -8.97 14.74
CA ALA A 57 6.45 -7.73 15.45
C ALA A 57 5.66 -6.77 14.55
N MET A 58 6.11 -6.60 13.30
CA MET A 58 5.42 -5.78 12.30
C MET A 58 4.00 -6.28 12.05
N HIS A 59 3.81 -7.59 11.91
CA HIS A 59 2.49 -8.19 11.72
C HIS A 59 1.57 -7.97 12.93
N ASN A 60 2.08 -8.10 14.16
CA ASN A 60 1.30 -7.86 15.37
C ASN A 60 0.89 -6.38 15.50
N TYR A 61 1.80 -5.45 15.16
CA TYR A 61 1.52 -4.01 15.17
C TYR A 61 0.50 -3.62 14.10
N SER A 62 0.57 -4.22 12.91
CA SER A 62 -0.41 -3.92 11.86
C SER A 62 -1.83 -4.28 12.28
N GLN A 63 -2.02 -5.38 13.00
CA GLN A 63 -3.33 -5.75 13.55
C GLN A 63 -3.74 -4.85 14.73
N THR A 64 -2.84 -4.65 15.70
CA THR A 64 -3.12 -3.91 16.93
C THR A 64 -3.45 -2.45 16.65
N TYR A 65 -2.66 -1.81 15.77
CA TYR A 65 -2.82 -0.41 15.41
C TYR A 65 -3.66 -0.21 14.14
N LYS A 66 -4.31 -1.28 13.65
CA LYS A 66 -5.26 -1.26 12.53
C LYS A 66 -4.69 -0.58 11.29
N TRP A 67 -3.49 -1.00 10.87
CA TRP A 67 -2.85 -0.44 9.70
C TRP A 67 -3.65 -0.76 8.45
N SER A 68 -3.89 0.27 7.62
CA SER A 68 -4.61 0.13 6.35
C SER A 68 -3.92 0.91 5.24
N VAL A 69 -3.71 0.24 4.11
CA VAL A 69 -3.21 0.89 2.90
C VAL A 69 -4.41 1.55 2.24
N ASN A 70 -4.41 2.88 2.20
CA ASN A 70 -5.39 3.64 1.45
C ASN A 70 -4.79 3.98 0.10
N TRP A 71 -5.61 3.99 -0.94
CA TRP A 71 -5.16 4.27 -2.30
C TRP A 71 -6.26 4.88 -3.14
N PHE A 72 -5.85 5.58 -4.19
CA PHE A 72 -6.73 5.97 -5.29
C PHE A 72 -5.96 5.89 -6.61
N GLY A 73 -6.68 5.76 -7.71
CA GLY A 73 -6.14 5.74 -9.06
C GLY A 73 -6.79 6.83 -9.91
N ILE A 74 -5.99 7.53 -10.72
CA ILE A 74 -6.47 8.50 -11.71
C ILE A 74 -6.01 8.04 -13.09
N SER A 75 -6.97 7.76 -13.97
CA SER A 75 -6.72 7.42 -15.37
C SER A 75 -7.21 8.56 -16.27
N SER A 76 -6.43 8.92 -17.28
CA SER A 76 -6.91 9.75 -18.38
C SER A 76 -7.64 8.88 -19.39
N TYR A 77 -8.75 9.40 -19.93
CA TYR A 77 -9.53 8.77 -21.00
C TYR A 77 -8.71 8.54 -22.27
#